data_AF-A0A7S4M9P0-F1
#
_entry.id   AF-A0A7S4M9P0-F1
#
_cell.length_a   1.000
_cell.length_b   1.000
_cell.length_c   1.000
_cell.angle_alpha   90.00
_cell.angle_beta   90.00
_cell.angle_gamma   90.00
#
_symmetry.space_group_name_H-M   'P 1'
#
loop_
_entity.id
_entity.type
_entity.pdbx_description
1 polymer ?
#
loop_
_entity_poly.entity_id
_entity_poly.type
_entity_poly.pdbx_seq_one_letter_code
_entity_poly.pdbx_strand_id
1 'polypeptide(L)'
;MTGIRGVTDEWDRLEEICKTRAQKIPTLIDIEAQLAEQVEKQIIVDPEELAPLTEDSNKPKLATILNAVGLSSGFINQIRHFDGYEFMARSARYNRPIQELADIEYCRQMMSNKCIPYSKHECVVCMCSTPDELIHLITEYELEIDHNVVKSNSINGPRMLALAYSDISTLFPADSKENIAIATRQ
;
A
#
# COMPACT_ATOMS: atom_id res chain seq x y z
N MET A 1 18.84 -35.67 -40.76
CA MET A 1 18.50 -34.23 -40.90
C MET A 1 17.14 -34.00 -40.27
N THR A 2 17.10 -33.90 -38.94
CA THR A 2 15.89 -33.64 -38.15
C THR A 2 15.80 -32.14 -37.89
N GLY A 3 14.64 -31.57 -38.21
CA GLY A 3 14.46 -30.14 -38.49
C GLY A 3 14.49 -29.22 -37.27
N ILE A 4 15.16 -28.08 -37.46
CA ILE A 4 15.12 -26.86 -36.64
C ILE A 4 13.84 -26.07 -36.98
N ARG A 5 12.67 -26.73 -37.01
CA ARG A 5 11.39 -26.08 -37.39
C ARG A 5 10.53 -25.63 -36.20
N GLY A 6 10.86 -26.03 -34.98
CA GLY A 6 10.09 -25.66 -33.78
C GLY A 6 10.52 -24.34 -33.13
N VAL A 7 11.78 -23.93 -33.28
CA VAL A 7 12.34 -22.77 -32.57
C VAL A 7 11.99 -21.45 -33.26
N THR A 8 11.98 -21.40 -34.58
CA THR A 8 11.66 -20.18 -35.35
C THR A 8 10.21 -19.72 -35.16
N ASP A 9 9.27 -20.67 -35.09
CA ASP A 9 7.83 -20.40 -34.95
C ASP A 9 7.48 -19.79 -33.57
N GLU A 10 8.21 -20.18 -32.51
CA GLU A 10 8.06 -19.59 -31.18
C GLU A 10 8.64 -18.17 -31.11
N TRP A 11 9.77 -17.91 -31.77
CA TRP A 11 10.37 -16.58 -31.84
C TRP A 11 9.49 -15.60 -32.63
N ASP A 12 8.96 -16.03 -33.78
CA ASP A 12 8.05 -15.22 -34.59
C ASP A 12 6.77 -14.87 -33.81
N ARG A 13 6.24 -15.82 -33.03
CA ARG A 13 5.09 -15.60 -32.14
C ARG A 13 5.40 -14.62 -31.00
N LEU A 14 6.58 -14.73 -30.38
CA LEU A 14 7.00 -13.79 -29.33
C LEU A 14 7.22 -12.38 -29.89
N GLU A 15 7.80 -12.27 -31.08
CA GLU A 15 8.00 -10.99 -31.78
C GLU A 15 6.65 -10.31 -32.06
N GLU A 16 5.65 -11.07 -32.54
CA GLU A 16 4.31 -10.55 -32.80
C GLU A 16 3.59 -10.11 -31.50
N ILE A 17 3.74 -10.87 -30.41
CA ILE A 17 3.22 -10.48 -29.08
C ILE A 17 3.89 -9.19 -28.60
N CYS A 18 5.20 -9.06 -28.75
CA CYS A 18 5.96 -7.86 -28.37
C CYS A 18 5.53 -6.64 -29.19
N LYS A 19 5.38 -6.78 -30.52
CA LYS A 19 4.88 -5.70 -31.40
C LYS A 19 3.46 -5.28 -31.02
N THR A 20 2.58 -6.24 -30.81
CA THR A 20 1.19 -5.98 -30.39
C THR A 20 1.12 -5.27 -29.04
N ARG A 21 1.96 -5.67 -28.07
CA ARG A 21 2.04 -5.01 -26.77
C ARG A 21 2.61 -3.61 -26.89
N ALA A 22 3.69 -3.42 -27.65
CA ALA A 22 4.32 -2.13 -27.86
C ALA A 22 3.35 -1.11 -28.48
N GLN A 23 2.51 -1.54 -29.41
CA GLN A 23 1.45 -0.71 -29.99
C GLN A 23 0.36 -0.31 -28.99
N LYS A 24 0.12 -1.12 -27.96
CA LYS A 24 -0.88 -0.85 -26.91
C LYS A 24 -0.33 -0.02 -25.75
N ILE A 25 0.98 0.05 -25.56
CA ILE A 25 1.61 0.80 -24.45
C ILE A 25 1.15 2.26 -24.40
N PRO A 26 1.16 3.05 -25.50
CA PRO A 26 0.72 4.45 -25.44
C PRO A 26 -0.73 4.57 -24.96
N THR A 27 -1.63 3.74 -25.48
CA THR A 27 -3.04 3.72 -25.08
C THR A 27 -3.21 3.35 -23.60
N LEU A 28 -2.40 2.42 -23.08
CA LEU A 28 -2.44 2.06 -21.67
C LEU A 28 -1.97 3.20 -20.76
N ILE A 29 -0.91 3.92 -21.17
CA ILE A 29 -0.43 5.11 -20.46
C ILE A 29 -1.51 6.18 -20.42
N ASP A 30 -2.19 6.43 -21.53
CA ASP A 30 -3.27 7.42 -21.61
C ASP A 30 -4.46 7.03 -20.70
N ILE A 31 -4.81 5.74 -20.67
CA ILE A 31 -5.88 5.22 -19.79
C ILE A 31 -5.48 5.37 -18.32
N GLU A 32 -4.24 5.03 -17.96
CA GLU A 32 -3.74 5.15 -16.59
C GLU A 32 -3.71 6.60 -16.13
N ALA A 33 -3.25 7.52 -16.99
CA ALA A 33 -3.26 8.96 -16.71
C ALA A 33 -4.67 9.51 -16.49
N GLN A 34 -5.63 9.12 -17.35
CA GLN A 34 -7.04 9.53 -17.20
C GLN A 34 -7.66 8.98 -15.91
N LEU A 35 -7.37 7.72 -15.56
CA LEU A 35 -7.87 7.11 -14.35
C LEU A 35 -7.29 7.79 -13.11
N ALA A 36 -5.98 8.07 -13.11
CA ALA A 36 -5.31 8.79 -12.03
C ALA A 36 -5.93 10.19 -11.84
N GLU A 37 -6.15 10.94 -12.91
CA GLU A 37 -6.76 12.27 -12.86
C GLU A 37 -8.20 12.23 -12.31
N GLN A 38 -9.00 11.25 -12.72
CA GLN A 38 -10.36 11.07 -12.20
C GLN A 38 -10.37 10.74 -10.71
N VAL A 39 -9.49 9.85 -10.28
CA VAL A 39 -9.33 9.48 -8.86
C VAL A 39 -8.88 10.69 -8.04
N GLU A 40 -7.87 11.42 -8.50
CA GLU A 40 -7.36 12.62 -7.81
C GLU A 40 -8.45 13.69 -7.67
N LYS A 41 -9.17 14.00 -8.77
CA LYS A 41 -10.30 14.93 -8.75
C LYS A 41 -11.37 14.50 -7.75
N GLN A 42 -11.73 13.22 -7.74
CA GLN A 42 -12.74 12.71 -6.81
C GLN A 42 -12.30 12.84 -5.36
N ILE A 43 -11.06 12.47 -5.03
CA ILE A 43 -10.52 12.56 -3.66
C ILE A 43 -10.47 14.01 -3.17
N ILE A 44 -10.11 14.96 -4.05
CA ILE A 44 -10.07 16.38 -3.70
C ILE A 44 -11.48 16.91 -3.41
N VAL A 45 -12.46 16.55 -4.24
CA VAL A 45 -13.86 16.95 -4.08
C VAL A 45 -14.45 16.27 -2.85
N ASP A 46 -14.62 14.95 -2.91
CA ASP A 46 -15.19 14.13 -1.86
C ASP A 46 -14.68 12.67 -1.93
N PRO A 47 -13.81 12.24 -1.00
CA PRO A 47 -13.31 10.88 -0.95
C PRO A 47 -14.39 9.85 -0.57
N GLU A 48 -15.55 10.27 -0.04
CA GLU A 48 -16.63 9.37 0.36
C GLU A 48 -17.47 8.90 -0.83
N GLU A 49 -17.47 9.64 -1.94
CA GLU A 49 -18.25 9.32 -3.15
C GLU A 49 -17.62 8.26 -4.06
N LEU A 50 -16.54 7.59 -3.62
CA LEU A 50 -15.95 6.48 -4.35
C LEU A 50 -16.93 5.31 -4.43
N ALA A 51 -17.08 4.74 -5.61
CA ALA A 51 -18.04 3.66 -5.83
C ALA A 51 -17.51 2.30 -5.36
N PRO A 52 -18.41 1.39 -4.93
CA PRO A 52 -18.10 -0.01 -4.72
C PRO A 52 -17.63 -0.70 -6.00
N LEU A 53 -16.86 -1.77 -5.84
CA LEU A 53 -16.40 -2.60 -6.96
C LEU A 53 -17.57 -3.29 -7.68
N THR A 54 -18.66 -3.57 -6.98
CA THR A 54 -19.84 -4.25 -7.54
C THR A 54 -20.83 -3.34 -8.25
N GLU A 55 -20.66 -2.03 -8.16
CA GLU A 55 -21.55 -1.06 -8.80
C GLU A 55 -21.14 -0.83 -10.26
N ASP A 56 -22.09 -0.74 -11.18
CA ASP A 56 -21.84 -0.26 -12.54
C ASP A 56 -22.10 1.25 -12.56
N SER A 57 -21.04 2.03 -12.36
CA SER A 57 -21.10 3.49 -12.26
C SER A 57 -19.87 4.12 -12.87
N ASN A 58 -20.03 5.33 -13.41
CA ASN A 58 -18.92 6.12 -13.98
C ASN A 58 -18.02 6.74 -12.90
N LYS A 59 -18.33 6.52 -11.61
CA LYS A 59 -17.52 7.02 -10.50
C LYS A 59 -16.25 6.16 -10.34
N PRO A 60 -15.12 6.75 -9.93
CA PRO A 60 -13.93 5.98 -9.59
C PRO A 60 -14.24 4.94 -8.51
N LYS A 61 -13.69 3.74 -8.69
CA LYS A 61 -13.90 2.63 -7.75
C LYS A 61 -12.94 2.75 -6.58
N LEU A 62 -13.41 2.48 -5.37
CA LEU A 62 -12.55 2.39 -4.18
C LEU A 62 -11.40 1.40 -4.41
N ALA A 63 -11.69 0.26 -5.05
CA ALA A 63 -10.70 -0.77 -5.38
C ALA A 63 -9.49 -0.25 -6.17
N THR A 64 -9.65 0.81 -6.99
CA THR A 64 -8.54 1.42 -7.74
C THR A 64 -7.51 2.01 -6.79
N ILE A 65 -7.96 2.72 -5.76
CA ILE A 65 -7.09 3.32 -4.74
C ILE A 65 -6.43 2.22 -3.91
N LEU A 66 -7.21 1.25 -3.43
CA LEU A 66 -6.68 0.15 -2.61
C LEU A 66 -5.60 -0.65 -3.36
N ASN A 67 -5.81 -0.88 -4.66
CA ASN A 67 -4.82 -1.52 -5.51
C ASN A 67 -3.57 -0.67 -5.70
N ALA A 68 -3.72 0.65 -5.88
CA ALA A 68 -2.59 1.58 -6.00
C ALA A 68 -1.74 1.65 -4.72
N VAL A 69 -2.36 1.50 -3.54
CA VAL A 69 -1.67 1.41 -2.24
C VAL A 69 -1.02 0.04 -2.01
N GLY A 70 -1.35 -0.96 -2.84
CA GLY A 70 -0.77 -2.30 -2.74
C GLY A 70 -1.49 -3.22 -1.75
N LEU A 71 -2.76 -2.94 -1.41
CA LEU A 71 -3.55 -3.83 -0.58
C LEU A 71 -3.87 -5.14 -1.31
N SER A 72 -4.02 -6.22 -0.54
CA SER A 72 -4.20 -7.55 -1.12
C SER A 72 -5.53 -7.67 -1.86
N SER A 73 -5.54 -8.44 -2.96
CA SER A 73 -6.77 -8.77 -3.69
C SER A 73 -7.80 -9.49 -2.80
N GLY A 74 -7.33 -10.26 -1.81
CA GLY A 74 -8.18 -10.91 -0.81
C GLY A 74 -8.92 -9.91 0.08
N PHE A 75 -8.26 -8.82 0.47
CA PHE A 75 -8.90 -7.73 1.21
C PHE A 75 -9.87 -6.93 0.31
N ILE A 76 -9.42 -6.52 -0.89
CA ILE A 76 -10.25 -5.77 -1.84
C ILE A 76 -11.54 -6.52 -2.15
N ASN A 77 -11.47 -7.84 -2.36
CA ASN A 77 -12.65 -8.68 -2.58
C ASN A 77 -13.56 -8.78 -1.35
N GLN A 78 -13.00 -8.77 -0.14
CA GLN A 78 -13.78 -8.80 1.10
C GLN A 78 -14.64 -7.54 1.28
N ILE A 79 -14.10 -6.39 0.87
CA ILE A 79 -14.79 -5.09 0.95
C ILE A 79 -15.33 -4.60 -0.40
N ARG A 80 -15.53 -5.50 -1.37
CA ARG A 80 -15.98 -5.16 -2.73
C ARG A 80 -17.31 -4.40 -2.79
N HIS A 81 -18.12 -4.51 -1.74
CA HIS A 81 -19.41 -3.84 -1.61
C HIS A 81 -19.31 -2.46 -0.96
N PHE A 82 -18.13 -2.09 -0.43
CA PHE A 82 -17.94 -0.83 0.28
C PHE A 82 -17.70 0.31 -0.70
N ASP A 83 -18.40 1.41 -0.46
CA ASP A 83 -18.08 2.71 -1.04
C ASP A 83 -17.01 3.43 -0.19
N GLY A 84 -16.63 4.65 -0.60
CA GLY A 84 -15.69 5.48 0.14
C GLY A 84 -16.16 5.75 1.56
N TYR A 85 -17.44 6.10 1.74
CA TYR A 85 -18.03 6.36 3.05
C TYR A 85 -17.91 5.17 4.01
N GLU A 86 -18.35 3.98 3.58
CA GLU A 86 -18.30 2.76 4.39
C GLU A 86 -16.88 2.36 4.74
N PHE A 87 -15.93 2.55 3.81
CA PHE A 87 -14.53 2.28 4.05
C PHE A 87 -13.93 3.22 5.11
N MET A 88 -14.29 4.50 5.09
CA MET A 88 -13.81 5.51 6.04
C MET A 88 -14.47 5.37 7.41
N ALA A 89 -15.77 5.04 7.47
CA ALA A 89 -16.54 4.98 8.71
C ALA A 89 -16.22 3.77 9.60
N ARG A 90 -15.78 2.64 9.01
CA ARG A 90 -15.56 1.39 9.76
C ARG A 90 -14.11 1.23 10.17
N SER A 91 -13.80 1.28 11.47
CA SER A 91 -12.47 0.90 11.94
C SER A 91 -12.17 -0.56 11.60
N ALA A 92 -11.00 -0.78 11.03
CA ALA A 92 -10.57 -2.07 10.52
C ALA A 92 -10.21 -3.03 11.67
N ARG A 93 -11.19 -3.59 12.38
CA ARG A 93 -10.95 -4.79 13.20
C ARG A 93 -11.06 -6.04 12.33
N TYR A 94 -10.25 -6.10 11.28
CA TYR A 94 -10.16 -7.31 10.46
C TYR A 94 -9.19 -8.29 11.13
N ASN A 95 -9.53 -9.58 11.13
CA ASN A 95 -8.60 -10.62 11.56
C ASN A 95 -7.52 -10.80 10.48
N ARG A 96 -6.56 -9.87 10.45
CA ARG A 96 -5.53 -9.75 9.41
C ARG A 96 -4.15 -9.52 10.04
N PRO A 97 -3.07 -9.79 9.29
CA PRO A 97 -1.73 -9.42 9.72
C PRO A 97 -1.65 -7.92 9.99
N ILE A 98 -0.87 -7.55 11.00
CA ILE A 98 -0.69 -6.15 11.43
C ILE A 98 -0.20 -5.23 10.30
N GLN A 99 0.58 -5.79 9.36
CA GLN A 99 1.02 -5.12 8.13
C GLN A 99 -0.15 -4.61 7.30
N GLU A 100 -1.10 -5.50 7.03
CA GLU A 100 -2.27 -5.20 6.19
C GLU A 100 -3.18 -4.20 6.92
N LEU A 101 -3.29 -4.29 8.25
CA LEU A 101 -4.02 -3.30 9.05
C LEU A 101 -3.37 -1.91 9.01
N ALA A 102 -2.05 -1.84 9.14
CA ALA A 102 -1.29 -0.59 9.04
C ALA A 102 -1.42 0.03 7.64
N ASP A 103 -1.37 -0.77 6.58
CA ASP A 103 -1.56 -0.29 5.20
C ASP A 103 -2.99 0.25 4.97
N ILE A 104 -4.01 -0.42 5.53
CA ILE A 104 -5.41 0.06 5.48
C ILE A 104 -5.54 1.39 6.20
N GLU A 105 -4.98 1.50 7.41
CA GLU A 105 -5.09 2.71 8.21
C GLU A 105 -4.31 3.87 7.57
N TYR A 106 -3.13 3.60 7.03
CA TYR A 106 -2.38 4.56 6.24
C TYR A 106 -3.22 5.05 5.05
N CYS A 107 -3.86 4.15 4.31
CA CYS A 107 -4.76 4.50 3.21
C CYS A 107 -5.91 5.43 3.63
N ARG A 108 -6.53 5.17 4.78
CA ARG A 108 -7.57 6.06 5.32
C ARG A 108 -7.02 7.44 5.66
N GLN A 109 -5.85 7.51 6.29
CA GLN A 109 -5.22 8.80 6.59
C GLN A 109 -4.95 9.59 5.30
N MET A 110 -4.46 8.92 4.23
CA MET A 110 -4.27 9.54 2.92
C MET A 110 -5.57 10.11 2.34
N MET A 111 -6.66 9.33 2.39
CA MET A 111 -7.98 9.73 1.89
C MET A 111 -8.58 10.88 2.71
N SER A 112 -8.53 10.81 4.04
CA SER A 112 -8.96 11.89 4.94
C SER A 112 -8.23 13.21 4.67
N ASN A 113 -6.93 13.12 4.39
CA ASN A 113 -6.09 14.27 4.09
C ASN A 113 -6.18 14.73 2.62
N LYS A 114 -7.05 14.09 1.82
CA LYS A 114 -7.25 14.37 0.39
C LYS A 114 -5.95 14.39 -0.41
N CYS A 115 -5.07 13.42 -0.14
CA CYS A 115 -3.71 13.37 -0.69
C CYS A 115 -3.36 11.93 -1.11
N ILE A 116 -3.51 11.60 -2.39
CA ILE A 116 -3.12 10.31 -2.98
C ILE A 116 -2.26 10.56 -4.23
N PRO A 117 -1.05 9.98 -4.34
CA PRO A 117 -0.31 9.34 -3.24
C PRO A 117 0.03 10.37 -2.14
N TYR A 118 0.43 9.92 -0.95
CA TYR A 118 0.76 10.80 0.18
C TYR A 118 2.02 11.65 -0.10
N SER A 119 1.90 12.65 -0.96
CA SER A 119 3.02 13.49 -1.40
C SER A 119 3.30 14.66 -0.46
N LYS A 120 2.43 14.94 0.52
CA LYS A 120 2.57 16.10 1.41
C LYS A 120 3.32 15.84 2.72
N HIS A 121 3.57 14.58 3.09
CA HIS A 121 4.38 14.26 4.27
C HIS A 121 5.77 13.77 3.86
N GLU A 122 6.60 14.71 3.41
CA GLU A 122 8.02 14.50 3.16
C GLU A 122 8.80 14.47 4.49
N CYS A 123 8.52 13.48 5.33
CA CYS A 123 9.36 13.20 6.49
C CYS A 123 10.31 12.05 6.18
N VAL A 124 11.47 12.06 6.83
CA VAL A 124 12.50 11.02 6.67
C VAL A 124 11.94 9.62 6.96
N VAL A 125 10.99 9.50 7.89
CA VAL A 125 10.33 8.24 8.20
C VAL A 125 9.49 7.76 7.00
N CYS A 126 8.64 8.59 6.41
CA CYS A 126 7.83 8.21 5.23
C CYS A 126 8.67 7.76 4.04
N MET A 127 9.90 8.25 3.92
CA MET A 127 10.82 7.85 2.84
C MET A 127 11.45 6.47 3.07
N CYS A 128 11.36 5.91 4.27
CA CYS A 128 11.75 4.53 4.55
C CYS A 128 10.71 3.57 3.94
N SER A 129 10.90 3.21 2.67
CA SER A 129 10.06 2.30 1.91
C SER A 129 10.22 0.83 2.35
N THR A 130 11.38 0.51 2.93
CA THR A 130 11.70 -0.84 3.43
C THR A 130 11.93 -0.88 4.94
N PRO A 131 11.79 -2.06 5.58
CA PRO A 131 12.15 -2.23 6.99
C PRO A 131 13.62 -1.94 7.29
N ASP A 132 14.53 -2.27 6.36
CA ASP A 132 15.96 -2.01 6.55
C ASP A 132 16.28 -0.51 6.55
N GLU A 133 15.65 0.26 5.66
CA GLU A 133 15.76 1.74 5.67
C GLU A 133 15.25 2.33 6.99
N LEU A 134 14.12 1.81 7.51
CA LEU A 134 13.60 2.25 8.80
C LEU A 134 14.53 1.88 9.96
N ILE A 135 15.11 0.68 9.95
CA ILE A 135 16.07 0.23 10.97
C ILE A 135 17.33 1.09 10.96
N HIS A 136 17.82 1.46 9.77
CA HIS A 136 18.94 2.40 9.67
C HIS A 136 18.60 3.73 10.34
N LEU A 137 17.42 4.28 10.08
CA LEU A 137 16.96 5.52 10.71
C LEU A 137 16.83 5.37 12.24
N ILE A 138 16.22 4.28 12.73
CA ILE A 138 16.10 3.97 14.16
C ILE A 138 17.48 3.93 14.83
N THR A 139 18.45 3.29 14.16
CA THR A 139 19.83 3.17 14.65
C THR A 139 20.54 4.52 14.68
N GLU A 140 20.39 5.34 13.63
CA GLU A 140 20.99 6.68 13.52
C GLU A 140 20.52 7.62 14.64
N TYR A 141 19.25 7.50 15.04
CA TYR A 141 18.64 8.30 16.10
C TYR A 141 18.71 7.66 17.49
N GLU A 142 19.44 6.54 17.65
CA GLU A 142 19.61 5.82 18.92
C GLU A 142 18.27 5.46 19.60
N LEU A 143 17.25 5.09 18.82
CA LEU A 143 15.94 4.72 19.35
C LEU A 143 15.92 3.26 19.82
N GLU A 144 15.40 3.02 21.02
CA GLU A 144 15.23 1.69 21.60
C GLU A 144 14.00 0.98 21.02
N ILE A 145 14.11 0.50 19.77
CA ILE A 145 13.06 -0.25 19.08
C ILE A 145 13.63 -1.60 18.63
N ASP A 146 12.93 -2.69 18.94
CA ASP A 146 13.36 -4.04 18.55
C ASP A 146 13.36 -4.22 17.02
N HIS A 147 14.56 -4.29 16.45
CA HIS A 147 14.77 -4.48 15.01
C HIS A 147 14.17 -5.80 14.50
N ASN A 148 14.12 -6.85 15.32
CA ASN A 148 13.55 -8.14 14.94
C ASN A 148 12.04 -8.02 14.76
N VAL A 149 11.36 -7.28 15.63
CA VAL A 149 9.93 -6.99 15.49
C VAL A 149 9.66 -6.22 14.19
N VAL A 150 10.48 -5.20 13.89
CA VAL A 150 10.38 -4.41 12.65
C VAL A 150 10.54 -5.30 11.41
N LYS A 151 11.56 -6.17 11.38
CA LYS A 151 11.79 -7.08 10.24
C LYS A 151 10.73 -8.16 10.11
N SER A 152 10.43 -8.88 11.19
CA SER A 152 9.48 -10.00 11.17
C SER A 152 8.06 -9.55 10.80
N ASN A 153 7.71 -8.31 11.14
CA ASN A 153 6.44 -7.70 10.76
C ASN A 153 6.55 -6.80 9.54
N SER A 154 7.65 -6.80 8.77
CA SER A 154 7.79 -6.00 7.56
C SER A 154 7.37 -4.52 7.74
N ILE A 155 7.68 -3.94 8.90
CA ILE A 155 7.30 -2.57 9.23
C ILE A 155 8.27 -1.63 8.53
N ASN A 156 7.76 -0.81 7.62
CA ASN A 156 8.48 0.29 7.02
C ASN A 156 7.99 1.61 7.64
N GLY A 157 8.51 2.74 7.17
CA GLY A 157 8.17 4.05 7.71
C GLY A 157 6.68 4.39 7.70
N PRO A 158 5.99 4.32 6.55
CA PRO A 158 4.54 4.52 6.48
C PRO A 158 3.75 3.63 7.45
N ARG A 159 4.10 2.34 7.54
CA ARG A 159 3.44 1.40 8.46
C ARG A 159 3.68 1.77 9.93
N MET A 160 4.90 2.17 10.28
CA MET A 160 5.24 2.62 11.64
C MET A 160 4.38 3.80 12.07
N LEU A 161 4.15 4.78 11.18
CA LEU A 161 3.30 5.95 11.44
C LEU A 161 1.81 5.61 11.54
N ALA A 162 1.39 4.49 10.94
CA ALA A 162 0.00 4.04 10.94
C ALA A 162 -0.34 3.10 12.12
N LEU A 163 0.64 2.68 12.93
CA LEU A 163 0.39 1.83 14.09
C LEU A 163 -0.44 2.56 15.14
N ALA A 164 -1.54 1.93 15.59
CA ALA A 164 -2.27 2.41 16.75
C ALA A 164 -1.51 2.09 18.04
N TYR A 165 -1.86 2.77 19.12
CA TYR A 165 -1.26 2.49 20.44
C TYR A 165 -1.43 1.03 20.88
N SER A 166 -2.57 0.41 20.53
CA SER A 166 -2.81 -1.02 20.77
C SER A 166 -1.85 -1.93 20.01
N ASP A 167 -1.47 -1.53 18.81
CA ASP A 167 -0.55 -2.27 17.95
C ASP A 167 0.86 -2.18 18.51
N ILE A 168 1.27 -0.97 18.93
CA ILE A 168 2.55 -0.73 19.61
C ILE A 168 2.65 -1.59 20.86
N SER A 169 1.62 -1.61 21.70
CA SER A 169 1.61 -2.40 22.94
C SER A 169 1.70 -3.91 22.69
N THR A 170 1.21 -4.37 21.54
CA THR A 170 1.24 -5.79 21.14
C THR A 170 2.58 -6.18 20.54
N LEU A 171 3.15 -5.31 19.69
CA LEU A 171 4.41 -5.54 18.99
C LEU A 171 5.63 -5.31 19.87
N PHE A 172 5.56 -4.30 20.75
CA PHE A 172 6.64 -3.84 21.61
C PHE A 172 6.20 -3.88 23.08
N PRO A 173 6.00 -5.08 23.66
CA PRO A 173 5.60 -5.20 25.06
C PRO A 173 6.70 -4.67 25.98
N ALA A 174 6.32 -3.94 27.03
CA ALA A 174 7.26 -3.33 27.99
C ALA A 174 8.15 -4.36 28.72
N ASP A 175 7.76 -5.64 28.72
CA ASP A 175 8.45 -6.73 29.41
C ASP A 175 9.39 -7.56 28.51
N SER A 176 9.54 -7.23 27.22
CA SER A 176 10.60 -7.87 26.41
C SER A 176 11.96 -7.45 26.98
N LYS A 177 12.77 -8.43 27.36
CA LYS A 177 14.01 -8.26 28.15
C LYS A 177 15.12 -7.41 27.49
N GLU A 178 14.85 -6.81 26.34
CA GLU A 178 15.71 -5.83 25.65
C GLU A 178 15.25 -4.37 25.83
N ASN A 179 14.10 -4.12 26.45
CA ASN A 179 13.53 -2.77 26.67
C ASN A 179 13.76 -2.20 28.10
N ILE A 180 14.70 -2.73 28.87
CA ILE A 180 15.03 -2.19 30.20
C ILE A 180 16.18 -1.19 30.09
N ALA A 181 15.89 0.01 29.59
CA ALA A 181 16.77 1.17 29.79
C ALA A 181 16.05 2.53 29.86
N ILE A 182 14.73 2.58 30.10
CA ILE A 182 14.05 3.86 30.38
C ILE A 182 13.33 3.81 31.72
N ALA A 183 14.11 3.76 32.80
CA ALA A 183 13.61 4.11 34.14
C ALA A 183 14.75 4.50 35.11
N THR A 184 15.79 5.22 34.68
CA THR A 184 16.68 5.94 35.62
C THR A 184 17.56 6.96 34.90
N ARG A 185 16.97 8.07 34.46
CA ARG A 185 17.68 9.34 34.22
C ARG A 185 16.67 10.46 33.97
N GLN A 186 16.06 10.93 35.07
CA GLN A 186 15.84 12.34 35.41
C GLN A 186 15.31 12.42 36.83
#